data_AF-A0A9D8QRP7-F1
#
_entry.id   AF-A0A9D8QRP7-F1
#
_cell.length_a   1.000
_cell.length_b   1.000
_cell.length_c   1.000
_cell.angle_alpha   90.00
_cell.angle_beta   90.00
_cell.angle_gamma   90.00
#
_symmetry.space_group_name_H-M   'P 1'
#
loop_
_entity.id
_entity.type
_entity.pdbx_description
1 polymer ?
#
loop_
_entity_poly.entity_id
_entity_poly.type
_entity_poly.pdbx_seq_one_letter_code
_entity_poly.pdbx_strand_id
1 'polypeptide(L)'
;MTLRFVRWFRRIFAVIFFVAISAQFLDVYHQLPDIWYEYHPTKAQLFPSLLNLLGTGSVLAGAAFITVSVVTLIFGRAYCSFLCPFGILMDFVRWLATYPTKSKFLKSTKLGAFCKRKFARIAFSPAWNKVRAFFVGIAIVLIAFGGAALVGLIEPYSLFGKIFGCIVYPAVSEGTNAVSNFLAARGNYSVPSVSGHAAVALPALGLALFILCAISFLSAVRGRLYCNTVCPVGGYLGFLARYSLFKLELNPAKCIACGLCEKICKAQCIDSRRRNLDFSRCVLCLDCASTCRKSAVHFTWRYRSAKKKEPLPEEEKNQKSPAVPAAPQRTMDRRAFVKALPAFAALFGTAAKVKEGQPLPKPEDSDKPYVILPDASPYYVDGKRPDKRLTPLPGSRSLERFFPKCTGCQICVSTCKSQMLKPSITEWGLGGIMRPFMDFDKGFCVQECIECTKVCPSDALIPLTVEEKKLEKLGTAIFRED
;
A
#
# COMPACT_ATOMS: atom_id res chain seq x y z
N MET A 1 12.37 30.12 -8.09
CA MET A 1 12.11 29.22 -6.94
C MET A 1 13.32 28.32 -6.71
N THR A 2 13.95 28.35 -5.54
CA THR A 2 15.14 27.51 -5.28
C THR A 2 14.73 26.06 -5.00
N LEU A 3 15.47 25.07 -5.51
CA LEU A 3 15.19 23.64 -5.27
C LEU A 3 15.18 23.26 -3.78
N ARG A 4 15.86 24.06 -2.94
CA ARG A 4 15.84 23.92 -1.48
C ARG A 4 14.45 24.23 -0.91
N PHE A 5 13.81 25.30 -1.37
CA PHE A 5 12.46 25.66 -0.98
C PHE A 5 11.45 24.55 -1.36
N VAL A 6 11.53 24.04 -2.59
CA VAL A 6 10.66 22.93 -3.04
C VAL A 6 10.84 21.68 -2.18
N ARG A 7 12.08 21.35 -1.77
CA ARG A 7 12.33 20.23 -0.86
C ARG A 7 11.69 20.45 0.51
N TRP A 8 11.77 21.66 1.04
CA TRP A 8 11.18 22.00 2.34
C TRP A 8 9.65 21.91 2.28
N PHE A 9 9.03 22.56 1.29
CA PHE A 9 7.59 22.50 1.04
C PHE A 9 7.10 21.06 0.91
N ARG A 10 7.78 20.24 0.09
CA ARG A 10 7.48 18.80 -0.04
C ARG A 10 7.44 18.09 1.31
N ARG A 11 8.42 18.33 2.19
CA ARG A 11 8.51 17.63 3.48
C ARG A 11 7.33 17.98 4.37
N ILE A 12 6.97 19.25 4.43
CA ILE A 12 5.81 19.71 5.22
C ILE A 12 4.54 19.08 4.65
N PHE A 13 4.33 19.19 3.35
CA PHE A 13 3.16 18.60 2.69
C PHE A 13 3.05 17.09 2.95
N ALA A 14 4.16 16.35 2.79
CA ALA A 14 4.19 14.92 3.05
C ALA A 14 3.87 14.57 4.51
N VAL A 15 4.38 15.33 5.48
CA VAL A 15 4.08 15.09 6.90
C VAL A 15 2.61 15.37 7.20
N ILE A 16 2.08 16.50 6.74
CA ILE A 16 0.65 16.85 6.91
C ILE A 16 -0.23 15.74 6.31
N PHE A 17 0.07 15.34 5.08
CA PHE A 17 -0.71 14.31 4.39
C PHE A 17 -0.59 12.92 5.04
N PHE A 18 0.58 12.57 5.56
CA PHE A 18 0.79 11.33 6.31
C PHE A 18 0.00 11.31 7.62
N VAL A 19 0.04 12.41 8.38
CA VAL A 19 -0.75 12.57 9.61
C VAL A 19 -2.24 12.48 9.27
N ALA A 20 -2.67 13.14 8.20
CA ALA A 20 -4.06 13.11 7.77
C ALA A 20 -4.55 11.68 7.46
N ILE A 21 -3.84 10.93 6.64
CA ILE A 21 -4.22 9.53 6.37
C ILE A 21 -4.16 8.67 7.64
N SER A 22 -3.13 8.85 8.47
CA SER A 22 -2.96 8.07 9.70
C SER A 22 -4.09 8.34 10.69
N ALA A 23 -4.56 9.58 10.81
CA ALA A 23 -5.64 9.96 11.71
C ALA A 23 -6.92 9.14 11.45
N GLN A 24 -7.27 8.89 10.18
CA GLN A 24 -8.45 8.09 9.83
C GLN A 24 -8.36 6.63 10.31
N PHE A 25 -7.15 6.06 10.44
CA PHE A 25 -6.94 4.74 11.03
C PHE A 25 -6.90 4.75 12.56
N LEU A 26 -6.54 5.89 13.17
CA LEU A 26 -6.30 6.00 14.61
C LEU A 26 -7.46 6.67 15.36
N ASP A 27 -8.58 6.91 14.69
CA ASP A 27 -9.78 7.47 15.29
C ASP A 27 -10.53 6.42 16.12
N VAL A 28 -9.95 6.08 17.27
CA VAL A 28 -10.46 5.06 18.21
C VAL A 28 -11.80 5.45 18.85
N TYR A 29 -12.12 6.76 18.89
CA TYR A 29 -13.37 7.26 19.46
C TYR A 29 -14.40 7.70 18.41
N HIS A 30 -14.04 7.68 17.14
CA HIS A 30 -14.90 8.15 16.04
C HIS A 30 -15.31 9.63 16.21
N GLN A 31 -14.34 10.46 16.57
CA GLN A 31 -14.53 11.89 16.85
C GLN A 31 -13.96 12.79 15.75
N LEU A 32 -13.42 12.23 14.66
CA LEU A 32 -13.00 13.06 13.54
C LEU A 32 -14.19 13.83 12.96
N PRO A 33 -14.03 15.13 12.63
CA PRO A 33 -15.10 15.92 12.04
C PRO A 33 -15.60 15.31 10.72
N ASP A 34 -16.89 15.45 10.42
CA ASP A 34 -17.51 14.87 9.21
C ASP A 34 -16.78 15.25 7.92
N ILE A 35 -16.17 16.44 7.86
CA ILE A 35 -15.36 16.89 6.72
C ILE A 35 -14.22 15.91 6.38
N TRP A 36 -13.66 15.21 7.38
CA TRP A 36 -12.63 14.18 7.16
C TRP A 36 -13.17 12.96 6.44
N TYR A 37 -14.44 12.62 6.72
CA TYR A 37 -15.17 11.55 6.07
C TYR A 37 -15.88 11.99 4.79
N GLU A 38 -15.95 13.27 4.48
CA GLU A 38 -16.47 13.72 3.18
C GLU A 38 -15.36 13.78 2.14
N TYR A 39 -14.24 14.44 2.48
CA TYR A 39 -13.12 14.64 1.55
C TYR A 39 -12.19 13.44 1.43
N HIS A 40 -12.21 12.52 2.42
CA HIS A 40 -11.45 11.26 2.44
C HIS A 40 -10.03 11.32 1.86
N PRO A 41 -9.02 11.66 2.66
CA PRO A 41 -7.62 11.69 2.21
C PRO A 41 -7.13 10.37 1.57
N THR A 42 -7.75 9.25 1.96
CA THR A 42 -7.47 7.90 1.44
C THR A 42 -8.01 7.67 0.02
N LYS A 43 -9.04 8.39 -0.42
CA LYS A 43 -9.54 8.35 -1.82
C LYS A 43 -8.57 9.00 -2.82
N ALA A 44 -7.62 9.82 -2.34
CA ALA A 44 -6.55 10.38 -3.16
C ALA A 44 -5.42 9.37 -3.50
N GLN A 45 -5.48 8.14 -2.97
CA GLN A 45 -4.48 7.11 -3.21
C GLN A 45 -4.68 6.44 -4.56
N LEU A 46 -3.59 6.32 -5.32
CA LEU A 46 -3.63 5.92 -6.74
C LEU A 46 -4.40 4.61 -6.99
N PHE A 47 -4.21 3.61 -6.12
CA PHE A 47 -4.75 2.27 -6.35
C PHE A 47 -6.27 2.18 -6.06
N PRO A 48 -6.79 2.64 -4.91
CA PRO A 48 -8.24 2.79 -4.72
C PRO A 48 -8.93 3.58 -5.83
N SER A 49 -8.37 4.73 -6.24
CA SER A 49 -8.98 5.54 -7.33
C SER A 49 -8.97 4.81 -8.67
N LEU A 50 -7.96 3.99 -8.96
CA LEU A 50 -7.95 3.14 -10.16
C LEU A 50 -9.08 2.11 -10.12
N LEU A 51 -9.30 1.44 -8.98
CA LEU A 51 -10.39 0.48 -8.84
C LEU A 51 -11.77 1.14 -8.95
N ASN A 52 -11.90 2.38 -8.45
CA ASN A 52 -13.12 3.18 -8.62
C ASN A 52 -13.38 3.51 -10.10
N LEU A 53 -12.35 3.95 -10.82
CA LEU A 53 -12.42 4.23 -12.26
C LEU A 53 -12.86 2.97 -13.03
N LEU A 54 -12.20 1.84 -12.80
CA LEU A 54 -12.48 0.59 -13.50
C LEU A 54 -13.83 -0.01 -13.13
N GLY A 55 -14.21 0.04 -11.85
CA GLY A 55 -15.42 -0.59 -11.34
C GLY A 55 -16.68 0.27 -11.39
N THR A 56 -16.59 1.55 -11.77
CA THR A 56 -17.76 2.41 -12.04
C THR A 56 -17.80 2.92 -13.48
N GLY A 57 -16.69 2.87 -14.20
CA GLY A 57 -16.54 3.50 -15.52
C GLY A 57 -16.53 5.04 -15.47
N SER A 58 -16.63 5.66 -14.29
CA SER A 58 -16.77 7.10 -14.16
C SER A 58 -15.42 7.81 -14.00
N VAL A 59 -15.19 8.84 -14.82
CA VAL A 59 -14.00 9.70 -14.76
C VAL A 59 -13.89 10.38 -13.40
N LEU A 60 -15.02 10.81 -12.83
CA LEU A 60 -15.07 11.48 -11.54
C LEU A 60 -14.59 10.58 -10.39
N ALA A 61 -15.04 9.32 -10.34
CA ALA A 61 -14.57 8.39 -9.30
C ALA A 61 -13.08 8.02 -9.47
N GLY A 62 -12.55 8.17 -10.68
CA GLY A 62 -11.13 8.01 -11.02
C GLY A 62 -10.28 9.29 -10.99
N ALA A 63 -10.82 10.43 -10.55
CA ALA A 63 -10.16 11.73 -10.72
C ALA A 63 -8.76 11.80 -10.12
N ALA A 64 -8.54 11.20 -8.94
CA ALA A 64 -7.23 11.13 -8.31
C ALA A 64 -6.22 10.28 -9.11
N PHE A 65 -6.66 9.17 -9.73
CA PHE A 65 -5.80 8.36 -10.60
C PHE A 65 -5.32 9.15 -11.82
N ILE A 66 -6.24 9.85 -12.47
CA ILE A 66 -5.96 10.67 -13.66
C ILE A 66 -5.04 11.84 -13.27
N THR A 67 -5.37 12.55 -12.19
CA THR A 67 -4.58 13.70 -11.69
C THR A 67 -3.15 13.29 -11.38
N VAL A 68 -2.94 12.20 -10.64
CA VAL A 68 -1.59 11.71 -10.33
C VAL A 68 -0.84 11.29 -11.59
N SER A 69 -1.52 10.69 -12.56
CA SER A 69 -0.93 10.28 -13.84
C SER A 69 -0.47 11.49 -14.65
N VAL A 70 -1.29 12.54 -14.75
CA VAL A 70 -0.96 13.81 -15.40
C VAL A 70 0.20 14.49 -14.70
N VAL A 71 0.15 14.64 -13.37
CA VAL A 71 1.26 15.20 -12.57
C VAL A 71 2.54 14.40 -12.80
N THR A 72 2.44 13.08 -12.99
CA THR A 72 3.59 12.22 -13.27
C THR A 72 4.17 12.44 -14.66
N LEU A 73 3.34 12.72 -15.66
CA LEU A 73 3.77 13.15 -16.99
C LEU A 73 4.38 14.55 -17.00
N ILE A 74 4.08 15.39 -16.00
CA ILE A 74 4.68 16.73 -15.91
C ILE A 74 6.01 16.67 -15.14
N PHE A 75 6.01 16.17 -13.90
CA PHE A 75 7.13 16.26 -12.95
C PHE A 75 7.83 14.92 -12.65
N GLY A 76 7.39 13.82 -13.26
CA GLY A 76 7.83 12.48 -12.87
C GLY A 76 7.16 12.00 -11.58
N ARG A 77 7.76 11.02 -10.89
CA ARG A 77 7.11 10.29 -9.79
C ARG A 77 7.04 11.05 -8.46
N ALA A 78 6.49 12.26 -8.47
CA ALA A 78 6.31 13.07 -7.28
C ALA A 78 5.38 12.40 -6.25
N TYR A 79 4.35 11.67 -6.70
CA TYR A 79 3.42 10.93 -5.83
C TYR A 79 4.11 10.12 -4.72
N CYS A 80 5.18 9.39 -5.06
CA CYS A 80 5.89 8.51 -4.11
C CYS A 80 6.55 9.25 -2.93
N SER A 81 6.80 10.56 -3.03
CA SER A 81 7.43 11.37 -1.98
C SER A 81 6.57 12.49 -1.42
N PHE A 82 5.42 12.79 -2.02
CA PHE A 82 4.45 13.79 -1.57
C PHE A 82 3.18 13.16 -0.96
N LEU A 83 2.62 12.14 -1.61
CA LEU A 83 1.26 11.63 -1.30
C LEU A 83 1.23 10.18 -0.80
N CYS A 84 2.20 9.34 -1.17
CA CYS A 84 2.16 7.93 -0.79
C CYS A 84 2.55 7.74 0.69
N PRO A 85 1.62 7.32 1.58
CA PRO A 85 1.90 7.18 3.02
C PRO A 85 2.93 6.08 3.29
N PHE A 86 2.86 4.98 2.54
CA PHE A 86 3.87 3.91 2.58
C PHE A 86 5.26 4.40 2.20
N GLY A 87 5.33 5.29 1.21
CA GLY A 87 6.59 5.90 0.82
C GLY A 87 7.20 6.77 1.92
N ILE A 88 6.35 7.54 2.60
CA ILE A 88 6.76 8.39 3.72
C ILE A 88 7.19 7.52 4.92
N LEU A 89 6.48 6.42 5.18
CA LEU A 89 6.87 5.42 6.17
C LEU A 89 8.27 4.84 5.89
N MET A 90 8.57 4.46 4.64
CA MET A 90 9.91 4.03 4.25
C MET A 90 10.97 5.11 4.49
N ASP A 91 10.66 6.37 4.16
CA ASP A 91 11.58 7.49 4.42
C ASP A 91 11.82 7.71 5.92
N PHE A 92 10.79 7.50 6.75
CA PHE A 92 10.87 7.56 8.20
C PHE A 92 11.72 6.42 8.78
N VAL A 93 11.48 5.18 8.37
CA VAL A 93 12.34 4.02 8.72
C VAL A 93 13.79 4.30 8.37
N ARG A 94 14.05 4.79 7.15
CA ARG A 94 15.42 5.10 6.72
C ARG A 94 16.03 6.24 7.54
N TRP A 95 15.24 7.22 7.94
CA TRP A 95 15.68 8.28 8.84
C TRP A 95 16.06 7.69 10.20
N LEU A 96 15.22 6.86 10.82
CA LEU A 96 15.50 6.16 12.07
C LEU A 96 16.78 5.32 11.98
N ALA A 97 16.93 4.49 10.94
CA ALA A 97 18.10 3.63 10.75
C ALA A 97 19.42 4.43 10.61
N THR A 98 19.35 5.67 10.11
CA THR A 98 20.52 6.54 9.95
C THR A 98 20.67 7.60 11.04
N TYR A 99 19.68 7.74 11.93
CA TYR A 99 19.67 8.74 12.99
C TYR A 99 20.88 8.61 13.95
N PRO A 100 21.28 7.40 14.41
CA PRO A 100 22.47 7.24 15.26
C PRO A 100 23.77 7.75 14.63
N THR A 101 23.83 7.83 13.29
CA THR A 101 25.04 8.30 12.58
C THR A 101 25.16 9.83 12.55
N LYS A 102 24.06 10.53 12.83
CA LYS A 102 23.94 12.00 12.78
C LYS A 102 23.80 12.62 14.17
N SER A 103 23.22 11.89 15.12
CA SER A 103 23.08 12.35 16.51
C SER A 103 24.45 12.55 17.16
N LYS A 104 24.62 13.69 17.87
CA LYS A 104 25.87 14.01 18.58
C LYS A 104 26.19 12.95 19.64
N PHE A 105 25.18 12.45 20.34
CA PHE A 105 25.32 11.50 21.44
C PHE A 105 25.58 10.06 20.95
N LEU A 106 24.87 9.61 19.92
CA LEU A 106 24.94 8.20 19.49
C LEU A 106 26.08 7.93 18.50
N LYS A 107 26.65 8.95 17.86
CA LYS A 107 27.63 8.77 16.77
C LYS A 107 28.94 8.12 17.24
N SER A 108 29.36 8.36 18.48
CA SER A 108 30.57 7.76 19.10
C SER A 108 30.33 6.36 19.67
N THR A 109 29.08 5.92 19.80
CA THR A 109 28.75 4.60 20.35
C THR A 109 28.97 3.46 19.36
N LYS A 110 29.03 2.21 19.85
CA LYS A 110 29.05 0.99 19.02
C LYS A 110 27.86 0.95 18.04
N LEU A 111 26.68 1.41 18.48
CA LEU A 111 25.48 1.52 17.65
C LEU A 111 25.68 2.51 16.48
N GLY A 112 26.22 3.69 16.76
CA GLY A 112 26.54 4.69 15.73
C GLY A 112 27.51 4.16 14.67
N ALA A 113 28.56 3.45 15.10
CA ALA A 113 29.51 2.81 14.20
C ALA A 113 28.86 1.71 13.34
N PHE A 114 28.03 0.86 13.93
CA PHE A 114 27.26 -0.19 13.24
C PHE A 114 26.33 0.42 12.17
N CYS A 115 25.49 1.39 12.54
CA CYS A 115 24.58 2.06 11.63
C CYS A 115 25.32 2.79 10.51
N LYS A 116 26.48 3.38 10.79
CA LYS A 116 27.33 4.04 9.78
C LYS A 116 27.87 3.03 8.76
N ARG A 117 28.26 1.83 9.22
CA ARG A 117 28.78 0.77 8.35
C ARG A 117 27.69 0.16 7.48
N LYS A 118 26.53 -0.19 8.06
CA LYS A 118 25.45 -0.93 7.38
C LYS A 118 24.48 -0.04 6.62
N PHE A 119 24.12 1.12 7.15
CA PHE A 119 23.01 1.92 6.63
C PHE A 119 23.44 3.24 6.00
N ALA A 120 24.52 3.91 6.42
CA ALA A 120 24.80 5.28 5.96
C ALA A 120 25.18 5.42 4.47
N ARG A 121 25.61 4.35 3.80
CA ARG A 121 26.07 4.40 2.40
C ARG A 121 25.06 3.76 1.45
N ILE A 122 24.58 4.55 0.50
CA ILE A 122 23.83 4.06 -0.67
C ILE A 122 24.75 4.20 -1.88
N ALA A 123 24.80 3.16 -2.72
CA ALA A 123 25.46 3.20 -4.02
C ALA A 123 24.41 3.16 -5.13
N PHE A 124 24.80 3.67 -6.31
CA PHE A 124 24.05 3.44 -7.52
C PHE A 124 23.82 1.94 -7.76
N SER A 125 22.64 1.59 -8.27
CA SER A 125 22.39 0.26 -8.81
C SER A 125 21.69 0.38 -10.16
N PRO A 126 21.91 -0.56 -11.10
CA PRO A 126 21.14 -0.60 -12.33
C PRO A 126 19.66 -0.87 -12.05
N ALA A 127 18.79 -0.41 -12.95
CA ALA A 127 17.34 -0.58 -12.83
C ALA A 127 16.91 -2.02 -13.16
N TRP A 128 16.13 -2.65 -12.28
CA TRP A 128 15.59 -4.00 -12.49
C TRP A 128 14.30 -3.95 -13.30
N ASN A 129 14.41 -3.50 -14.56
CA ASN A 129 13.25 -3.23 -15.42
C ASN A 129 12.38 -4.47 -15.66
N LYS A 130 12.98 -5.66 -15.80
CA LYS A 130 12.25 -6.92 -16.02
C LYS A 130 11.38 -7.28 -14.82
N VAL A 131 11.94 -7.22 -13.61
CA VAL A 131 11.20 -7.50 -12.36
C VAL A 131 10.09 -6.49 -12.15
N ARG A 132 10.37 -5.20 -12.39
CA ARG A 132 9.36 -4.14 -12.31
C ARG A 132 8.20 -4.36 -13.28
N ALA A 133 8.51 -4.74 -14.52
CA ALA A 133 7.49 -5.06 -15.53
C ALA A 133 6.67 -6.31 -15.16
N PHE A 134 7.31 -7.31 -14.56
CA PHE A 134 6.65 -8.52 -14.06
C PHE A 134 5.59 -8.20 -13.01
N PHE A 135 5.92 -7.43 -11.97
CA PHE A 135 4.94 -7.07 -10.92
C PHE A 135 3.80 -6.18 -11.45
N VAL A 136 4.08 -5.29 -12.41
CA VAL A 136 3.02 -4.52 -13.08
C VAL A 136 2.10 -5.44 -13.90
N GLY A 137 2.67 -6.36 -14.69
CA GLY A 137 1.91 -7.32 -15.47
C GLY A 137 1.04 -8.23 -14.61
N ILE A 138 1.58 -8.75 -13.51
CA ILE A 138 0.83 -9.59 -12.56
C ILE A 138 -0.31 -8.79 -11.92
N ALA A 139 -0.09 -7.52 -11.56
CA ALA A 139 -1.13 -6.67 -10.99
C ALA A 139 -2.28 -6.43 -11.99
N ILE A 140 -1.96 -6.17 -13.26
CA ILE A 140 -2.97 -6.00 -14.32
C ILE A 140 -3.80 -7.28 -14.49
N VAL A 141 -3.15 -8.45 -14.56
CA VAL A 141 -3.84 -9.74 -14.67
C VAL A 141 -4.74 -9.96 -13.46
N LEU A 142 -4.23 -9.79 -12.23
CA LEU A 142 -5.02 -9.98 -11.02
C LEU A 142 -6.23 -9.03 -10.94
N ILE A 143 -6.09 -7.76 -11.34
CA ILE A 143 -7.22 -6.81 -11.39
C ILE A 143 -8.27 -7.28 -12.39
N ALA A 144 -7.85 -7.71 -13.59
CA ALA A 144 -8.76 -8.17 -14.64
C ALA A 144 -9.62 -9.37 -14.20
N PHE A 145 -9.11 -10.21 -13.29
CA PHE A 145 -9.82 -11.37 -12.74
C PHE A 145 -10.40 -11.13 -11.32
N GLY A 146 -10.54 -9.88 -10.86
CA GLY A 146 -11.17 -9.57 -9.56
C GLY A 146 -10.32 -9.89 -8.32
N GLY A 147 -9.02 -10.19 -8.51
CA GLY A 147 -8.03 -10.49 -7.47
C GLY A 147 -7.44 -9.24 -6.79
N ALA A 148 -8.23 -8.19 -6.58
CA ALA A 148 -7.75 -6.91 -6.02
C ALA A 148 -7.11 -7.04 -4.62
N ALA A 149 -7.56 -8.01 -3.80
CA ALA A 149 -6.96 -8.29 -2.49
C ALA A 149 -5.52 -8.81 -2.59
N LEU A 150 -5.22 -9.63 -3.61
CA LEU A 150 -3.87 -10.14 -3.86
C LEU A 150 -2.93 -9.01 -4.33
N VAL A 151 -3.43 -8.10 -5.16
CA VAL A 151 -2.68 -6.87 -5.49
C VAL A 151 -2.49 -6.02 -4.23
N GLY A 152 -3.47 -6.02 -3.32
CA GLY A 152 -3.39 -5.43 -1.99
C GLY A 152 -2.25 -5.96 -1.09
N LEU A 153 -1.63 -7.09 -1.41
CA LEU A 153 -0.43 -7.61 -0.74
C LEU A 153 0.88 -7.06 -1.29
N ILE A 154 0.85 -6.42 -2.46
CA ILE A 154 2.06 -5.89 -3.13
C ILE A 154 1.97 -4.41 -3.43
N GLU A 155 0.80 -3.77 -3.32
CA GLU A 155 0.61 -2.36 -3.59
C GLU A 155 0.76 -1.50 -2.30
N PRO A 156 1.34 -0.31 -2.40
CA PRO A 156 1.84 0.42 -1.24
C PRO A 156 0.74 0.90 -0.26
N TYR A 157 -0.42 1.34 -0.72
CA TYR A 157 -1.47 1.87 0.16
C TYR A 157 -2.06 0.76 1.04
N SER A 158 -2.44 -0.36 0.45
CA SER A 158 -2.98 -1.50 1.21
C SER A 158 -1.94 -2.12 2.13
N LEU A 159 -0.64 -2.11 1.77
CA LEU A 159 0.42 -2.50 2.71
C LEU A 159 0.48 -1.55 3.91
N PHE A 160 0.41 -0.24 3.68
CA PHE A 160 0.32 0.75 4.76
C PHE A 160 -0.91 0.50 5.64
N GLY A 161 -2.08 0.29 5.03
CA GLY A 161 -3.33 0.03 5.74
C GLY A 161 -3.29 -1.27 6.56
N LYS A 162 -2.67 -2.34 6.05
CA LYS A 162 -2.48 -3.58 6.81
C LYS A 162 -1.57 -3.38 8.03
N ILE A 163 -0.50 -2.60 7.91
CA ILE A 163 0.35 -2.24 9.06
C ILE A 163 -0.45 -1.42 10.08
N PHE A 164 -1.16 -0.38 9.63
CA PHE A 164 -1.89 0.50 10.53
C PHE A 164 -3.08 -0.20 11.18
N GLY A 165 -3.91 -0.91 10.41
CA GLY A 165 -5.11 -1.59 10.92
C GLY A 165 -4.82 -2.83 11.76
N CYS A 166 -3.73 -3.58 11.50
CA CYS A 166 -3.44 -4.81 12.24
C CYS A 166 -2.37 -4.69 13.32
N ILE A 167 -1.60 -3.58 13.35
CA ILE A 167 -0.54 -3.37 14.36
C ILE A 167 -0.80 -2.07 15.12
N VAL A 168 -0.85 -0.94 14.42
CA VAL A 168 -0.86 0.38 15.07
C VAL A 168 -2.19 0.64 15.77
N TYR A 169 -3.32 0.39 15.11
CA TYR A 169 -4.64 0.58 15.69
C TYR A 169 -4.86 -0.27 16.95
N PRO A 170 -4.62 -1.60 16.94
CA PRO A 170 -4.72 -2.41 18.15
C PRO A 170 -3.80 -1.92 19.26
N ALA A 171 -2.53 -1.58 18.95
CA ALA A 171 -1.60 -1.07 19.95
C ALA A 171 -2.06 0.25 20.58
N VAL A 172 -2.65 1.15 19.78
CA VAL A 172 -3.20 2.43 20.27
C VAL A 172 -4.48 2.21 21.08
N SER A 173 -5.37 1.32 20.64
CA SER A 173 -6.60 0.98 21.36
C SER A 173 -6.31 0.38 22.72
N GLU A 174 -5.45 -0.65 22.78
CA GLU A 174 -5.06 -1.29 24.04
C GLU A 174 -4.23 -0.35 24.94
N GLY A 175 -3.38 0.49 24.35
CA GLY A 175 -2.67 1.54 25.10
C GLY A 175 -3.63 2.54 25.73
N THR A 176 -4.69 2.92 25.02
CA THR A 176 -5.75 3.81 25.52
C THR A 176 -6.54 3.15 26.65
N ASN A 177 -6.89 1.87 26.50
CA ASN A 177 -7.54 1.08 27.55
C ASN A 177 -6.66 0.96 28.81
N ALA A 178 -5.36 0.73 28.64
CA ALA A 178 -4.42 0.66 29.76
C ALA A 178 -4.35 2.01 30.52
N VAL A 179 -4.33 3.13 29.79
CA VAL A 179 -4.36 4.48 30.39
C VAL A 179 -5.70 4.73 31.10
N SER A 180 -6.83 4.40 30.46
CA SER A 180 -8.18 4.49 31.04
C SER A 180 -8.25 3.73 32.37
N ASN A 181 -7.80 2.47 32.40
CA ASN A 181 -7.80 1.63 33.59
C ASN A 181 -6.87 2.19 34.68
N PHE A 182 -5.69 2.68 34.31
CA PHE A 182 -4.73 3.28 35.25
C PHE A 182 -5.26 4.56 35.91
N LEU A 183 -5.97 5.39 35.15
CA LEU A 183 -6.59 6.62 35.66
C LEU A 183 -7.84 6.30 36.49
N ALA A 184 -8.68 5.37 36.04
CA ALA A 184 -9.86 4.93 36.77
C ALA A 184 -9.48 4.34 38.14
N ALA A 185 -8.38 3.60 38.24
CA ALA A 185 -7.84 3.10 39.50
C ALA A 185 -7.40 4.21 40.48
N ARG A 186 -7.27 5.47 40.03
CA ARG A 186 -6.99 6.66 40.85
C ARG A 186 -8.22 7.58 41.00
N GLY A 187 -9.41 7.10 40.63
CA GLY A 187 -10.64 7.88 40.67
C GLY A 187 -10.78 8.91 39.55
N ASN A 188 -9.95 8.86 38.50
CA ASN A 188 -10.06 9.76 37.34
C ASN A 188 -10.66 9.02 36.13
N TYR A 189 -11.84 9.45 35.70
CA TYR A 189 -12.59 8.86 34.58
C TYR A 189 -12.59 9.74 33.32
N SER A 190 -11.63 10.67 33.19
CA SER A 190 -11.56 11.60 32.06
C SER A 190 -11.26 10.94 30.71
N VAL A 191 -10.72 9.72 30.72
CA VAL A 191 -10.41 8.94 29.52
C VAL A 191 -11.31 7.72 29.50
N PRO A 192 -12.27 7.62 28.56
CA PRO A 192 -13.12 6.43 28.44
C PRO A 192 -12.32 5.25 27.87
N SER A 193 -12.74 4.03 28.16
CA SER A 193 -12.21 2.85 27.48
C SER A 193 -12.72 2.79 26.03
N VAL A 194 -11.88 2.29 25.14
CA VAL A 194 -12.24 1.99 23.77
C VAL A 194 -13.11 0.73 23.74
N SER A 195 -14.19 0.77 22.97
CA SER A 195 -15.15 -0.34 22.89
C SER A 195 -14.57 -1.55 22.17
N GLY A 196 -14.78 -2.75 22.74
CA GLY A 196 -14.31 -4.01 22.20
C GLY A 196 -12.82 -4.27 22.46
N HIS A 197 -12.42 -5.54 22.44
CA HIS A 197 -11.00 -5.89 22.40
C HIS A 197 -10.55 -5.77 20.94
N ALA A 198 -9.45 -5.06 20.68
CA ALA A 198 -8.90 -4.90 19.33
C ALA A 198 -8.17 -6.19 18.88
N ALA A 199 -8.82 -7.33 19.07
CA ALA A 199 -8.26 -8.65 18.87
C ALA A 199 -8.13 -8.92 17.36
N VAL A 200 -6.89 -8.87 16.88
CA VAL A 200 -6.53 -9.27 15.51
C VAL A 200 -6.17 -10.74 15.51
N ALA A 201 -6.68 -11.49 14.54
CA ALA A 201 -6.30 -12.89 14.36
C ALA A 201 -4.77 -13.02 14.22
N LEU A 202 -4.17 -13.98 14.94
CA LEU A 202 -2.71 -14.18 14.95
C LEU A 202 -2.07 -14.27 13.56
N PRO A 203 -2.66 -14.95 12.55
CA PRO A 203 -2.05 -14.99 11.22
C PRO A 203 -2.12 -13.63 10.49
N ALA A 204 -3.18 -12.83 10.71
CA ALA A 204 -3.28 -11.48 10.15
C ALA A 204 -2.23 -10.54 10.77
N LEU A 205 -2.04 -10.62 12.09
CA LEU A 205 -0.98 -9.91 12.80
C LEU A 205 0.41 -10.37 12.30
N GLY A 206 0.63 -11.67 12.17
CA GLY A 206 1.86 -12.25 11.64
C GLY A 206 2.21 -11.75 10.24
N LEU A 207 1.22 -11.69 9.34
CA LEU A 207 1.39 -11.12 8.00
C LEU A 207 1.74 -9.63 8.05
N ALA A 208 1.03 -8.84 8.87
CA ALA A 208 1.31 -7.41 9.01
C ALA A 208 2.72 -7.16 9.58
N LEU A 209 3.16 -7.95 10.57
CA LEU A 209 4.50 -7.89 11.14
C LEU A 209 5.55 -8.28 10.10
N PHE A 210 5.30 -9.32 9.30
CA PHE A 210 6.18 -9.69 8.20
C PHE A 210 6.34 -8.54 7.20
N ILE A 211 5.25 -7.90 6.78
CA ILE A 211 5.28 -6.73 5.88
C ILE A 211 6.13 -5.61 6.51
N LEU A 212 5.87 -5.26 7.78
CA LEU A 212 6.58 -4.20 8.48
C LEU A 212 8.08 -4.50 8.62
N CYS A 213 8.45 -5.72 9.00
CA CYS A 213 9.84 -6.16 9.15
C CYS A 213 10.57 -6.18 7.81
N ALA A 214 9.95 -6.78 6.78
CA ALA A 214 10.53 -6.86 5.44
C ALA A 214 10.78 -5.47 4.84
N ILE A 215 9.80 -4.55 4.94
CA ILE A 215 9.99 -3.20 4.42
C ILE A 215 10.97 -2.40 5.28
N SER A 216 10.96 -2.60 6.59
CA SER A 216 11.89 -1.90 7.50
C SER A 216 13.32 -2.27 7.19
N PHE A 217 13.60 -3.56 7.03
CA PHE A 217 14.91 -4.07 6.62
C PHE A 217 15.33 -3.52 5.25
N LEU A 218 14.47 -3.67 4.25
CA LEU A 218 14.78 -3.26 2.88
C LEU A 218 15.03 -1.76 2.78
N SER A 219 14.24 -0.96 3.50
CA SER A 219 14.38 0.49 3.50
C SER A 219 15.58 0.96 4.30
N ALA A 220 15.85 0.34 5.46
CA ALA A 220 17.04 0.62 6.26
C ALA A 220 18.33 0.38 5.47
N VAL A 221 18.40 -0.67 4.64
CA VAL A 221 19.61 -0.99 3.85
C VAL A 221 19.66 -0.22 2.52
N ARG A 222 18.59 -0.25 1.73
CA ARG A 222 18.59 0.20 0.32
C ARG A 222 17.67 1.39 0.02
N GLY A 223 17.03 1.99 1.02
CA GLY A 223 16.17 3.16 0.86
C GLY A 223 14.81 2.83 0.23
N ARG A 224 14.60 3.21 -1.04
CA ARG A 224 13.33 3.05 -1.77
C ARG A 224 13.33 1.84 -2.72
N LEU A 225 14.00 0.74 -2.34
CA LEU A 225 14.15 -0.42 -3.22
C LEU A 225 12.80 -1.03 -3.62
N TYR A 226 11.90 -1.25 -2.66
CA TYR A 226 10.55 -1.77 -2.93
C TYR A 226 9.79 -0.93 -3.98
N CYS A 227 9.78 0.41 -3.83
CA CYS A 227 9.13 1.31 -4.79
C CYS A 227 9.76 1.24 -6.21
N ASN A 228 11.00 0.79 -6.32
CA ASN A 228 11.76 0.73 -7.57
C ASN A 228 11.73 -0.64 -8.25
N THR A 229 11.42 -1.72 -7.52
CA THR A 229 11.52 -3.10 -8.02
C THR A 229 10.22 -3.89 -7.94
N VAL A 230 9.50 -3.80 -6.82
CA VAL A 230 8.35 -4.68 -6.53
C VAL A 230 7.01 -3.94 -6.67
N CYS A 231 6.95 -2.69 -6.21
CA CYS A 231 5.72 -1.92 -6.17
C CYS A 231 5.10 -1.72 -7.57
N PRO A 232 3.88 -2.24 -7.85
CA PRO A 232 3.24 -2.09 -9.16
C PRO A 232 2.92 -0.62 -9.47
N VAL A 233 2.50 0.15 -8.45
CA VAL A 233 2.29 1.60 -8.55
C VAL A 233 3.59 2.32 -8.95
N GLY A 234 4.72 2.00 -8.29
CA GLY A 234 6.02 2.58 -8.64
C GLY A 234 6.50 2.18 -10.04
N GLY A 235 6.13 0.98 -10.49
CA GLY A 235 6.31 0.49 -11.85
C GLY A 235 5.56 1.31 -12.89
N TYR A 236 4.24 1.44 -12.70
CA TYR A 236 3.35 2.26 -13.54
C TYR A 236 3.83 3.71 -13.63
N LEU A 237 4.02 4.38 -12.50
CA LEU A 237 4.50 5.76 -12.48
C LEU A 237 5.93 5.87 -13.07
N GLY A 238 6.74 4.82 -12.96
CA GLY A 238 8.10 4.76 -13.49
C GLY A 238 8.14 4.67 -15.00
N PHE A 239 7.12 4.04 -15.59
CA PHE A 239 6.90 4.04 -17.03
C PHE A 239 6.53 5.45 -17.50
N LEU A 240 5.52 6.08 -16.89
CA LEU A 240 5.09 7.44 -17.23
C LEU A 240 6.21 8.48 -17.07
N ALA A 241 7.00 8.38 -16.00
CA ALA A 241 8.08 9.32 -15.72
C ALA A 241 9.17 9.35 -16.82
N ARG A 242 9.30 8.32 -17.66
CA ARG A 242 10.20 8.37 -18.84
C ARG A 242 9.81 9.45 -19.82
N TYR A 243 8.51 9.73 -19.90
CA TYR A 243 7.89 10.71 -20.78
C TYR A 243 7.67 12.07 -20.13
N SER A 244 8.15 12.26 -18.89
CA SER A 244 7.99 13.52 -18.16
C SER A 244 8.50 14.75 -18.91
N LEU A 245 7.74 15.85 -18.80
CA LEU A 245 8.08 17.16 -19.39
C LEU A 245 9.28 17.81 -18.68
N PHE A 246 9.30 17.78 -17.35
CA PHE A 246 10.38 18.32 -16.54
C PHE A 246 11.20 17.19 -15.92
N LYS A 247 12.49 17.14 -16.25
CA LYS A 247 13.43 16.12 -15.77
C LYS A 247 14.50 16.76 -14.89
N LEU A 248 14.93 16.01 -13.88
CA LEU A 248 16.06 16.41 -13.04
C LEU A 248 17.35 15.87 -13.66
N GLU A 249 18.29 16.74 -13.99
CA GLU A 249 19.56 16.38 -14.63
C GLU A 249 20.76 16.97 -13.89
N LEU A 250 21.92 16.33 -14.07
CA LEU A 250 23.21 16.82 -13.60
C LEU A 250 23.86 17.62 -14.72
N ASN A 251 24.14 18.90 -14.48
CA ASN A 251 24.85 19.74 -15.41
C ASN A 251 26.33 19.29 -15.50
N PRO A 252 26.83 18.81 -16.66
CA PRO A 252 28.19 18.31 -16.79
C PRO A 252 29.25 19.38 -16.54
N ALA A 253 28.99 20.65 -16.90
CA ALA A 253 29.92 21.76 -16.70
C ALA A 253 30.09 22.13 -15.21
N LYS A 254 29.08 21.91 -14.38
CA LYS A 254 29.14 22.21 -12.92
C LYS A 254 29.48 20.99 -12.07
N CYS A 255 29.29 19.78 -12.59
CA CYS A 255 29.40 18.54 -11.83
C CYS A 255 30.84 18.02 -11.78
N ILE A 256 31.46 18.13 -10.60
CA ILE A 256 32.82 17.61 -10.31
C ILE A 256 32.84 16.12 -9.89
N ALA A 257 31.79 15.35 -10.15
CA ALA A 257 31.69 13.91 -9.83
C ALA A 257 32.00 13.50 -8.36
N CYS A 258 31.77 14.39 -7.38
CA CYS A 258 32.10 14.14 -5.96
C CYS A 258 31.32 13.01 -5.25
N GLY A 259 30.28 12.44 -5.87
CA GLY A 259 29.49 11.32 -5.33
C GLY A 259 28.55 11.63 -4.14
N LEU A 260 28.49 12.88 -3.65
CA LEU A 260 27.63 13.24 -2.51
C LEU A 260 26.13 13.04 -2.80
N CYS A 261 25.69 13.37 -4.02
CA CYS A 261 24.30 13.18 -4.46
C CYS A 261 23.93 11.70 -4.62
N GLU A 262 24.88 10.85 -5.01
CA GLU A 262 24.68 9.41 -5.11
C GLU A 262 24.51 8.78 -3.72
N LYS A 263 25.36 9.14 -2.76
CA LYS A 263 25.32 8.61 -1.38
C LYS A 263 24.00 8.89 -0.64
N ILE A 264 23.32 10.00 -0.98
CA ILE A 264 22.04 10.38 -0.35
C ILE A 264 20.81 9.98 -1.18
N CYS A 265 20.99 9.49 -2.41
CA CYS A 265 19.90 9.14 -3.30
C CYS A 265 19.17 7.88 -2.81
N LYS A 266 18.05 8.07 -2.11
CA LYS A 266 17.23 6.95 -1.59
C LYS A 266 16.74 5.99 -2.68
N ALA A 267 16.67 6.45 -3.94
CA ALA A 267 16.22 5.67 -5.09
C ALA A 267 17.35 4.99 -5.87
N GLN A 268 18.62 5.15 -5.48
CA GLN A 268 19.78 4.52 -6.15
C GLN A 268 19.87 4.83 -7.66
N CYS A 269 19.37 5.98 -8.09
CA CYS A 269 19.18 6.33 -9.50
C CYS A 269 20.18 7.35 -10.04
N ILE A 270 21.16 7.77 -9.25
CA ILE A 270 22.21 8.72 -9.65
C ILE A 270 23.53 7.96 -9.77
N ASP A 271 24.13 7.97 -10.95
CA ASP A 271 25.49 7.52 -11.22
C ASP A 271 26.39 8.77 -11.30
N SER A 272 27.19 9.00 -10.26
CA SER A 272 28.03 10.19 -10.20
C SER A 272 29.23 10.14 -11.16
N ARG A 273 29.72 8.94 -11.52
CA ARG A 273 30.85 8.78 -12.45
C ARG A 273 30.42 9.12 -13.87
N ARG A 274 29.27 8.58 -14.29
CA ARG A 274 28.69 8.84 -15.61
C ARG A 274 27.89 10.15 -15.68
N ARG A 275 27.81 10.90 -14.57
CA ARG A 275 27.02 12.14 -14.43
C ARG A 275 25.56 11.95 -14.88
N ASN A 276 24.99 10.78 -14.63
CA ASN A 276 23.68 10.39 -15.12
C ASN A 276 22.67 10.25 -13.98
N LEU A 277 21.42 10.65 -14.25
CA LEU A 277 20.29 10.49 -13.33
C LEU A 277 19.16 9.76 -14.06
N ASP A 278 18.88 8.52 -13.65
CA ASP A 278 17.77 7.74 -14.18
C ASP A 278 16.43 8.25 -13.62
N PHE A 279 15.77 9.10 -14.41
CA PHE A 279 14.52 9.72 -14.02
C PHE A 279 13.35 8.73 -13.92
N SER A 280 13.42 7.56 -14.56
CA SER A 280 12.41 6.49 -14.41
C SER A 280 12.40 5.89 -13.01
N ARG A 281 13.45 6.14 -12.23
CA ARG A 281 13.60 5.73 -10.82
C ARG A 281 13.62 6.88 -9.83
N CYS A 282 13.72 8.13 -10.28
CA CYS A 282 13.64 9.28 -9.38
C CYS A 282 12.25 9.33 -8.73
N VAL A 283 12.20 9.59 -7.41
CA VAL A 283 10.96 9.83 -6.64
C VAL A 283 10.77 11.31 -6.29
N LEU A 284 11.58 12.18 -6.88
CA LEU A 284 11.58 13.63 -6.70
C LEU A 284 11.67 14.09 -5.23
N CYS A 285 12.44 13.40 -4.39
CA CYS A 285 12.64 13.80 -2.99
C CYS A 285 13.52 15.06 -2.80
N LEU A 286 14.27 15.42 -3.84
CA LEU A 286 15.18 16.58 -3.94
C LEU A 286 16.34 16.60 -2.93
N ASP A 287 16.69 15.45 -2.34
CA ASP A 287 17.80 15.38 -1.40
C ASP A 287 19.19 15.56 -2.05
N CYS A 288 19.31 15.20 -3.33
CA CYS A 288 20.51 15.46 -4.13
C CYS A 288 20.72 16.97 -4.36
N ALA A 289 19.64 17.71 -4.65
CA ALA A 289 19.70 19.14 -4.92
C ALA A 289 20.13 19.96 -3.68
N SER A 290 19.68 19.57 -2.48
CA SER A 290 20.11 20.27 -1.26
C SER A 290 21.58 20.04 -0.90
N THR A 291 22.13 18.88 -1.28
CA THR A 291 23.47 18.42 -0.85
C THR A 291 24.56 18.83 -1.83
N CYS A 292 24.20 19.14 -3.08
CA CYS A 292 25.15 19.55 -4.10
C CYS A 292 25.72 20.95 -3.80
N ARG A 293 27.02 21.04 -3.50
CA ARG A 293 27.71 22.32 -3.23
C ARG A 293 27.92 23.19 -4.47
N LYS A 294 27.95 22.57 -5.65
CA LYS A 294 28.15 23.26 -6.96
C LYS A 294 26.83 23.56 -7.68
N SER A 295 25.69 23.29 -7.04
CA SER A 295 24.35 23.50 -7.63
C SER A 295 24.22 22.92 -9.05
N ALA A 296 24.81 21.74 -9.28
CA ALA A 296 24.81 21.06 -10.58
C ALA A 296 23.49 20.34 -10.89
N VAL A 297 22.65 20.11 -9.88
CA VAL A 297 21.34 19.48 -10.03
C VAL A 297 20.32 20.56 -10.45
N HIS A 298 19.65 20.38 -11.58
CA HIS A 298 18.70 21.34 -12.12
C HIS A 298 17.55 20.65 -12.88
N PHE A 299 16.43 21.35 -13.03
CA PHE A 299 15.35 20.90 -13.92
C PHE A 299 15.69 21.30 -15.36
N THR A 300 15.45 20.36 -16.28
CA THR A 300 15.50 20.60 -17.72
C THR A 300 14.13 20.27 -18.32
N TRP A 301 13.78 21.04 -19.34
CA TRP A 301 12.58 20.78 -20.12
C TRP A 301 12.93 19.81 -21.24
N ARG A 302 12.19 18.71 -21.36
CA ARG A 302 12.46 17.59 -22.29
C ARG A 302 12.64 18.08 -23.73
N TYR A 303 11.81 19.00 -24.19
CA TYR A 303 11.88 19.55 -25.55
C TYR A 303 13.19 20.28 -25.83
N ARG A 304 13.80 20.91 -24.80
CA ARG A 304 15.09 21.59 -24.90
C ARG A 304 16.28 20.63 -24.87
N SER A 305 16.16 19.49 -24.18
CA SER A 305 17.20 18.44 -24.11
C SER A 305 17.30 17.66 -25.43
N ALA A 306 16.17 17.45 -26.14
CA ALA A 306 16.17 16.84 -27.47
C ALA A 306 16.90 17.69 -28.53
N LYS A 307 16.82 19.03 -28.43
CA LYS A 307 17.51 19.96 -29.34
C LYS A 307 19.00 20.18 -29.04
N LYS A 308 19.52 19.74 -27.88
CA LYS A 308 20.88 20.06 -27.40
C LYS A 308 21.86 18.88 -27.39
N LYS A 309 21.51 17.76 -28.02
CA LYS A 309 22.49 16.71 -28.35
C LYS A 309 23.32 17.17 -29.55
N GLU A 310 24.26 18.08 -29.31
CA GLU A 310 25.44 18.20 -30.17
C GLU A 310 26.31 16.95 -29.94
N PRO A 311 26.96 16.40 -30.98
CA PRO A 311 27.84 15.25 -30.83
C PRO A 311 28.96 15.57 -29.83
N LEU A 312 29.20 14.67 -28.88
CA LEU A 312 30.38 14.76 -28.01
C LEU A 312 31.66 14.65 -28.88
N PRO A 313 32.73 15.41 -28.59
CA PRO A 313 34.00 15.31 -29.29
C PRO A 313 34.56 13.88 -29.26
N GLU A 314 35.13 13.46 -30.39
CA GLU A 314 35.44 12.08 -30.76
C GLU A 314 36.71 11.49 -30.09
N GLU A 315 37.14 12.02 -28.95
CA GLU A 315 38.44 11.66 -28.35
C GLU A 315 38.42 10.49 -27.34
N GLU A 316 37.25 9.93 -26.99
CA GLU A 316 37.17 8.75 -26.10
C GLU A 316 37.00 7.40 -26.82
N LYS A 317 37.21 7.32 -28.15
CA LYS A 317 37.14 6.04 -28.88
C LYS A 317 38.32 5.10 -28.64
N ASN A 318 39.37 5.51 -27.93
CA ASN A 318 40.62 4.72 -27.83
C ASN A 318 41.01 4.26 -26.41
N GLN A 319 40.03 4.00 -25.53
CA GLN A 319 40.25 3.13 -24.37
C GLN A 319 39.36 1.90 -24.49
N LYS A 320 39.99 0.80 -24.91
CA LYS A 320 39.42 -0.56 -24.93
C LYS A 320 38.74 -0.86 -23.58
N SER A 321 37.42 -0.74 -23.54
CA SER A 321 36.63 -1.52 -22.60
C SER A 321 36.69 -2.98 -23.06
N PRO A 322 36.97 -3.97 -22.19
CA PRO A 322 36.88 -5.36 -22.60
C PRO A 322 35.47 -5.65 -23.08
N ALA A 323 35.37 -6.25 -24.26
CA ALA A 323 34.12 -6.74 -24.83
C ALA A 323 33.48 -7.70 -23.83
N VAL A 324 32.36 -7.28 -23.23
CA VAL A 324 31.49 -8.19 -22.50
C VAL A 324 30.78 -9.03 -23.56
N PRO A 325 30.96 -10.36 -23.62
CA PRO A 325 30.21 -11.18 -24.54
C PRO A 325 28.71 -10.97 -24.28
N ALA A 326 27.96 -10.73 -25.36
CA ALA A 326 26.53 -10.60 -25.32
C ALA A 326 25.95 -11.83 -24.60
N ALA A 327 25.31 -11.61 -23.45
CA ALA A 327 24.62 -12.68 -22.74
C ALA A 327 23.59 -13.32 -23.68
N PRO A 328 23.49 -14.65 -23.73
CA PRO A 328 22.56 -15.33 -24.63
C PRO A 328 21.15 -14.84 -24.33
N GLN A 329 20.53 -14.19 -25.32
CA GLN A 329 19.13 -13.83 -25.27
C GLN A 329 18.32 -15.12 -25.41
N ARG A 330 18.10 -15.83 -24.29
CA ARG A 330 17.04 -16.83 -24.22
C ARG A 330 15.71 -16.09 -24.33
N THR A 331 15.16 -16.09 -25.54
CA THR A 331 13.79 -15.69 -25.82
C THR A 331 12.88 -16.64 -25.05
N MET A 332 12.28 -16.16 -23.96
CA MET A 332 11.18 -16.91 -23.37
C MET A 332 10.04 -16.91 -24.37
N ASP A 333 9.57 -18.11 -24.67
CA ASP A 333 8.53 -18.36 -25.65
C ASP A 333 7.25 -17.61 -25.24
N ARG A 334 6.90 -16.56 -25.98
CA ARG A 334 5.72 -15.70 -25.74
C ARG A 334 4.43 -16.52 -25.65
N ARG A 335 4.42 -17.73 -26.22
CA ARG A 335 3.29 -18.67 -26.21
C ARG A 335 3.09 -19.36 -24.85
N ALA A 336 4.13 -19.54 -24.03
CA ALA A 336 4.01 -20.16 -22.71
C ALA A 336 3.25 -19.26 -21.71
N PHE A 337 3.42 -17.94 -21.81
CA PHE A 337 2.74 -16.97 -20.94
C PHE A 337 1.24 -16.83 -21.27
N VAL A 338 0.87 -16.93 -22.56
CA VAL A 338 -0.53 -16.88 -23.00
C VAL A 338 -1.27 -18.18 -22.66
N LYS A 339 -0.58 -19.33 -22.74
CA LYS A 339 -1.15 -20.64 -22.35
C LYS A 339 -1.36 -20.82 -20.84
N ALA A 340 -0.65 -20.04 -20.00
CA ALA A 340 -0.80 -20.08 -18.54
C ALA A 340 -1.96 -19.19 -18.01
N LEU A 341 -2.53 -18.32 -18.85
CA LEU A 341 -3.57 -17.36 -18.48
C LEU A 341 -4.91 -17.99 -18.01
N PRO A 342 -5.44 -19.05 -18.67
CA PRO A 342 -6.65 -19.73 -18.17
C PRO A 342 -6.39 -20.55 -16.89
N ALA A 343 -5.18 -21.08 -16.70
CA ALA A 343 -4.78 -21.78 -15.47
C ALA A 343 -4.61 -20.81 -14.28
N PHE A 344 -4.15 -19.57 -14.53
CA PHE A 344 -4.13 -18.50 -13.53
C PHE A 344 -5.56 -18.12 -13.12
N ALA A 345 -6.50 -17.93 -14.05
CA ALA A 345 -7.89 -17.60 -13.73
C ALA A 345 -8.61 -18.67 -12.86
N ALA A 346 -8.33 -19.96 -13.12
CA ALA A 346 -8.87 -21.07 -12.32
C ALA A 346 -8.29 -21.13 -10.88
N LEU A 347 -7.08 -20.62 -10.66
CA LEU A 347 -6.42 -20.59 -9.35
C LEU A 347 -6.91 -19.47 -8.41
N PHE A 348 -7.48 -18.38 -8.95
CA PHE A 348 -7.95 -17.23 -8.14
C PHE A 348 -9.46 -17.24 -7.88
N GLY A 349 -10.19 -18.16 -8.50
CA GLY A 349 -11.62 -18.40 -8.28
C GLY A 349 -11.94 -19.26 -7.05
N THR A 350 -10.96 -19.67 -6.25
CA THR A 350 -11.15 -20.63 -5.15
C THR A 350 -11.05 -19.95 -3.78
N ALA A 351 -12.08 -19.18 -3.49
CA ALA A 351 -12.69 -19.36 -2.17
C ALA A 351 -13.18 -20.82 -2.06
N ALA A 352 -13.37 -21.36 -0.85
CA ALA A 352 -14.13 -22.61 -0.69
C ALA A 352 -15.59 -22.32 -1.08
N LYS A 353 -15.85 -22.18 -2.39
CA LYS A 353 -17.19 -22.33 -2.94
C LYS A 353 -17.55 -23.76 -2.62
N VAL A 354 -18.65 -23.96 -1.92
CA VAL A 354 -19.36 -25.22 -2.04
C VAL A 354 -19.56 -25.42 -3.54
N LYS A 355 -18.87 -26.41 -4.14
CA LYS A 355 -19.12 -26.73 -5.55
C LYS A 355 -20.58 -27.14 -5.64
N GLU A 356 -21.27 -26.64 -6.65
CA GLU A 356 -22.66 -27.00 -6.91
C GLU A 356 -22.78 -28.54 -6.91
N GLY A 357 -23.58 -29.08 -5.98
CA GLY A 357 -23.75 -30.52 -5.78
C GLY A 357 -22.77 -31.23 -4.81
N GLN A 358 -21.81 -30.54 -4.19
CA GLN A 358 -21.00 -31.14 -3.10
C GLN A 358 -21.78 -31.18 -1.78
N PRO A 359 -21.84 -32.35 -1.11
CA PRO A 359 -22.43 -32.44 0.22
C PRO A 359 -21.61 -31.60 1.19
N LEU A 360 -22.33 -30.79 1.96
CA LEU A 360 -21.76 -29.83 2.90
C LEU A 360 -21.15 -30.59 4.09
N PRO A 361 -20.01 -30.14 4.64
CA PRO A 361 -19.45 -30.75 5.83
C PRO A 361 -20.50 -30.72 6.95
N LYS A 362 -20.81 -31.91 7.50
CA LYS A 362 -21.74 -32.04 8.61
C LYS A 362 -21.04 -31.61 9.90
N PRO A 363 -21.72 -30.90 10.83
CA PRO A 363 -21.18 -30.68 12.16
C PRO A 363 -20.90 -32.04 12.83
N GLU A 364 -19.81 -32.16 13.58
CA GLU A 364 -19.48 -33.39 14.33
C GLU A 364 -20.49 -33.71 15.44
N ASP A 365 -21.48 -32.84 15.69
CA ASP A 365 -22.34 -32.85 16.88
C ASP A 365 -23.82 -32.50 16.57
N SER A 366 -24.40 -33.04 15.49
CA SER A 366 -25.83 -32.81 15.22
C SER A 366 -26.58 -34.00 14.63
N ASP A 367 -27.35 -34.68 15.49
CA ASP A 367 -28.49 -35.53 15.09
C ASP A 367 -29.67 -34.71 14.55
N LYS A 368 -29.68 -33.38 14.75
CA LYS A 368 -30.71 -32.47 14.21
C LYS A 368 -30.45 -32.16 12.72
N PRO A 369 -31.49 -32.09 11.86
CA PRO A 369 -31.34 -31.75 10.44
C PRO A 369 -30.79 -30.33 10.25
N TYR A 370 -29.78 -30.18 9.39
CA TYR A 370 -29.23 -28.88 9.00
C TYR A 370 -29.81 -28.45 7.66
N VAL A 371 -30.34 -27.22 7.59
CA VAL A 371 -30.89 -26.65 6.36
C VAL A 371 -29.99 -25.51 5.91
N ILE A 372 -29.51 -25.58 4.66
CA ILE A 372 -28.86 -24.45 4.02
C ILE A 372 -29.89 -23.73 3.20
N LEU A 373 -30.09 -22.45 3.50
CA LEU A 373 -31.02 -21.64 2.76
C LEU A 373 -30.54 -21.44 1.32
N PRO A 374 -31.43 -21.44 0.32
CA PRO A 374 -31.06 -21.28 -1.09
C PRO A 374 -30.29 -19.98 -1.39
N ASP A 375 -30.51 -18.94 -0.59
CA ASP A 375 -29.88 -17.62 -0.71
C ASP A 375 -28.63 -17.46 0.16
N ALA A 376 -28.20 -18.51 0.86
CA ALA A 376 -27.03 -18.47 1.69
C ALA A 376 -25.75 -18.30 0.84
N SER A 377 -24.83 -17.46 1.31
CA SER A 377 -23.53 -17.27 0.67
C SER A 377 -22.83 -18.61 0.45
N PRO A 378 -22.11 -18.83 -0.67
CA PRO A 378 -21.41 -20.08 -0.93
C PRO A 378 -20.14 -20.24 -0.07
N TYR A 379 -19.83 -19.26 0.78
CA TYR A 379 -18.61 -19.18 1.58
C TYR A 379 -18.88 -19.46 3.05
N TYR A 380 -17.99 -20.18 3.70
CA TYR A 380 -18.12 -20.62 5.09
C TYR A 380 -16.77 -20.67 5.80
N VAL A 381 -16.81 -20.82 7.13
CA VAL A 381 -15.61 -21.00 7.96
C VAL A 381 -15.62 -22.42 8.49
N ASP A 382 -14.49 -23.13 8.36
CA ASP A 382 -14.31 -24.44 8.96
C ASP A 382 -14.37 -24.33 10.49
N GLY A 383 -15.17 -25.17 11.14
CA GLY A 383 -15.33 -25.16 12.58
C GLY A 383 -16.55 -25.95 13.04
N LYS A 384 -16.92 -25.80 14.32
CA LYS A 384 -18.04 -26.53 14.96
C LYS A 384 -19.42 -26.22 14.35
N ARG A 385 -19.54 -25.14 13.58
CA ARG A 385 -20.76 -24.69 12.89
C ARG A 385 -20.53 -24.61 11.37
N PRO A 386 -20.36 -25.75 10.68
CA PRO A 386 -20.14 -25.77 9.23
C PRO A 386 -21.39 -25.37 8.43
N ASP A 387 -22.51 -25.08 9.08
CA ASP A 387 -23.71 -24.42 8.55
C ASP A 387 -23.58 -22.88 8.49
N LYS A 388 -22.68 -22.28 9.30
CA LYS A 388 -22.46 -20.81 9.31
C LYS A 388 -21.91 -20.35 7.96
N ARG A 389 -22.57 -19.38 7.33
CA ARG A 389 -22.14 -18.77 6.08
C ARG A 389 -21.63 -17.35 6.28
N LEU A 390 -20.61 -16.99 5.51
CA LEU A 390 -20.04 -15.65 5.52
C LEU A 390 -21.01 -14.68 4.88
N THR A 391 -21.24 -13.58 5.58
CA THR A 391 -22.23 -12.57 5.22
C THR A 391 -21.59 -11.40 4.47
N PRO A 392 -22.33 -10.75 3.55
CA PRO A 392 -21.89 -9.50 2.94
C PRO A 392 -21.77 -8.39 3.99
N LEU A 393 -20.78 -7.51 3.83
CA LEU A 393 -20.61 -6.36 4.72
C LEU A 393 -21.67 -5.28 4.45
N PRO A 394 -21.98 -4.42 5.44
CA PRO A 394 -22.80 -3.23 5.20
C PRO A 394 -22.25 -2.39 4.04
N GLY A 395 -23.12 -1.97 3.13
CA GLY A 395 -22.77 -1.17 1.96
C GLY A 395 -22.07 -1.95 0.83
N SER A 396 -21.80 -3.25 1.00
CA SER A 396 -21.18 -4.06 -0.05
C SER A 396 -22.13 -4.34 -1.22
N ARG A 397 -23.46 -4.35 -0.96
CA ARG A 397 -24.56 -4.71 -1.86
C ARG A 397 -24.52 -6.16 -2.37
N SER A 398 -23.40 -6.61 -2.92
CA SER A 398 -23.18 -8.00 -3.35
C SER A 398 -21.70 -8.38 -3.29
N LEU A 399 -21.41 -9.68 -3.17
CA LEU A 399 -20.03 -10.18 -3.19
C LEU A 399 -19.36 -9.96 -4.54
N GLU A 400 -20.13 -10.02 -5.63
CA GLU A 400 -19.65 -9.74 -7.00
C GLU A 400 -19.13 -8.31 -7.16
N ARG A 401 -19.76 -7.35 -6.48
CA ARG A 401 -19.30 -5.95 -6.46
C ARG A 401 -18.14 -5.75 -5.49
N PHE A 402 -18.21 -6.40 -4.34
CA PHE A 402 -17.25 -6.22 -3.24
C PHE A 402 -15.85 -6.75 -3.60
N PHE A 403 -15.75 -7.94 -4.19
CA PHE A 403 -14.47 -8.59 -4.43
C PHE A 403 -13.56 -7.82 -5.40
N PRO A 404 -13.99 -7.37 -6.59
CA PRO A 404 -13.14 -6.63 -7.50
C PRO A 404 -12.61 -5.29 -6.95
N LYS A 405 -13.29 -4.71 -5.93
CA LYS A 405 -12.94 -3.40 -5.36
C LYS A 405 -12.19 -3.47 -4.04
N CYS A 406 -12.40 -4.51 -3.22
CA CYS A 406 -11.81 -4.59 -1.90
C CYS A 406 -10.38 -5.14 -1.93
N THR A 407 -9.44 -4.32 -1.45
CA THR A 407 -8.00 -4.63 -1.42
C THR A 407 -7.51 -5.19 -0.08
N GLY A 408 -8.40 -5.28 0.91
CA GLY A 408 -8.03 -5.67 2.28
C GLY A 408 -7.10 -4.65 2.94
N CYS A 409 -7.39 -3.35 2.82
CA CYS A 409 -6.60 -2.27 3.44
C CYS A 409 -6.85 -2.08 4.94
N GLN A 410 -7.78 -2.83 5.54
CA GLN A 410 -8.10 -2.84 6.98
C GLN A 410 -8.68 -1.57 7.59
N ILE A 411 -8.90 -0.49 6.82
CA ILE A 411 -9.43 0.75 7.41
C ILE A 411 -10.84 0.57 8.02
N CYS A 412 -11.71 -0.19 7.36
CA CYS A 412 -13.05 -0.51 7.89
C CYS A 412 -12.99 -1.43 9.12
N VAL A 413 -11.96 -2.30 9.22
CA VAL A 413 -11.72 -3.17 10.38
C VAL A 413 -11.31 -2.30 11.58
N SER A 414 -10.35 -1.38 11.39
CA SER A 414 -9.95 -0.45 12.45
C SER A 414 -11.10 0.46 12.90
N THR A 415 -12.01 0.85 12.00
CA THR A 415 -13.13 1.73 12.36
C THR A 415 -14.37 0.98 12.89
N CYS A 416 -14.32 -0.35 13.04
CA CYS A 416 -15.49 -1.12 13.47
C CYS A 416 -15.75 -0.97 14.98
N LYS A 417 -16.73 -0.14 15.38
CA LYS A 417 -17.10 0.07 16.80
C LYS A 417 -17.39 -1.23 17.57
N SER A 418 -18.07 -2.18 16.94
CA SER A 418 -18.38 -3.47 17.56
C SER A 418 -17.31 -4.54 17.37
N GLN A 419 -16.22 -4.24 16.65
CA GLN A 419 -15.11 -5.17 16.36
C GLN A 419 -15.57 -6.50 15.72
N MET A 420 -16.68 -6.47 14.98
CA MET A 420 -17.22 -7.63 14.24
C MET A 420 -16.51 -7.84 12.90
N LEU A 421 -15.92 -6.79 12.33
CA LEU A 421 -15.13 -6.91 11.11
C LEU A 421 -13.74 -7.45 11.44
N LYS A 422 -13.38 -8.58 10.85
CA LYS A 422 -12.05 -9.20 11.03
C LYS A 422 -11.33 -9.38 9.69
N PRO A 423 -10.00 -9.26 9.65
CA PRO A 423 -9.25 -9.60 8.44
C PRO A 423 -9.34 -11.10 8.20
N SER A 424 -9.75 -11.51 7.00
CA SER A 424 -9.69 -12.92 6.61
C SER A 424 -8.27 -13.39 6.34
N ILE A 425 -8.05 -14.69 6.44
CA ILE A 425 -6.86 -15.40 6.00
C ILE A 425 -7.26 -16.55 5.07
N THR A 426 -8.23 -17.35 5.49
CA THR A 426 -8.73 -18.52 4.74
C THR A 426 -10.24 -18.48 4.49
N GLU A 427 -10.97 -17.61 5.17
CA GLU A 427 -12.44 -17.55 5.18
C GLU A 427 -13.00 -17.25 3.78
N TRP A 428 -12.38 -16.32 3.04
CA TRP A 428 -12.70 -16.04 1.64
C TRP A 428 -11.83 -16.83 0.66
N GLY A 429 -11.13 -17.88 1.13
CA GLY A 429 -10.01 -18.55 0.47
C GLY A 429 -8.90 -17.63 -0.04
N LEU A 430 -8.05 -18.14 -0.94
CA LEU A 430 -6.83 -17.47 -1.36
C LEU A 430 -7.09 -16.12 -2.05
N GLY A 431 -8.14 -16.04 -2.86
CA GLY A 431 -8.51 -14.82 -3.59
C GLY A 431 -9.05 -13.69 -2.71
N GLY A 432 -9.40 -13.97 -1.46
CA GLY A 432 -9.96 -13.00 -0.53
C GLY A 432 -9.13 -12.77 0.72
N ILE A 433 -7.85 -13.14 0.73
CA ILE A 433 -6.92 -12.90 1.86
C ILE A 433 -6.93 -11.43 2.30
N MET A 434 -6.97 -11.21 3.62
CA MET A 434 -7.10 -9.91 4.27
C MET A 434 -8.34 -9.11 3.86
N ARG A 435 -9.31 -9.65 3.11
CA ARG A 435 -10.60 -8.96 2.97
C ARG A 435 -11.36 -9.07 4.30
N PRO A 436 -12.04 -8.01 4.73
CA PRO A 436 -12.81 -8.10 5.96
C PRO A 436 -13.98 -9.08 5.78
N PHE A 437 -14.33 -9.80 6.84
CA PHE A 437 -15.57 -10.54 6.98
C PHE A 437 -16.23 -10.21 8.33
N MET A 438 -17.52 -10.48 8.47
CA MET A 438 -18.23 -10.31 9.73
C MET A 438 -18.15 -11.60 10.56
N ASP A 439 -17.64 -11.49 11.77
CA ASP A 439 -17.62 -12.57 12.75
C ASP A 439 -18.58 -12.28 13.91
N PHE A 440 -19.66 -13.07 13.99
CA PHE A 440 -20.71 -12.98 15.01
C PHE A 440 -20.49 -13.88 16.23
N ASP A 441 -19.33 -14.54 16.39
CA ASP A 441 -19.12 -15.48 17.50
C ASP A 441 -19.09 -14.81 18.89
N LYS A 442 -18.77 -13.50 18.95
CA LYS A 442 -18.58 -12.77 20.22
C LYS A 442 -19.43 -11.49 20.33
N GLY A 443 -20.38 -11.27 19.42
CA GLY A 443 -21.20 -10.06 19.44
C GLY A 443 -22.01 -9.86 18.17
N PHE A 444 -22.47 -8.62 17.97
CA PHE A 444 -23.33 -8.24 16.85
C PHE A 444 -22.91 -6.91 16.21
N CYS A 445 -23.37 -6.71 14.96
CA CYS A 445 -23.20 -5.43 14.27
C CYS A 445 -24.23 -4.43 14.80
N VAL A 446 -23.77 -3.30 15.35
CA VAL A 446 -24.66 -2.25 15.87
C VAL A 446 -25.47 -1.66 14.72
N GLN A 447 -26.80 -1.75 14.78
CA GLN A 447 -27.69 -1.34 13.69
C GLN A 447 -27.57 0.16 13.38
N GLU A 448 -27.40 1.01 14.39
CA GLU A 448 -27.30 2.47 14.25
C GLU A 448 -25.87 2.98 13.97
N CYS A 449 -24.97 2.13 13.49
CA CYS A 449 -23.57 2.48 13.23
C CYS A 449 -23.21 2.34 11.74
N ILE A 450 -22.75 3.40 11.09
CA ILE A 450 -22.39 3.41 9.65
C ILE A 450 -20.90 3.71 9.40
N GLU A 451 -20.06 3.65 10.43
CA GLU A 451 -18.68 4.13 10.33
C GLU A 451 -17.81 3.36 9.32
N CYS A 452 -18.02 2.05 9.18
CA CYS A 452 -17.25 1.24 8.24
C CYS A 452 -17.53 1.59 6.76
N THR A 453 -18.74 2.05 6.44
CA THR A 453 -19.14 2.39 5.07
C THR A 453 -18.67 3.77 4.67
N LYS A 454 -18.51 4.69 5.65
CA LYS A 454 -17.89 6.00 5.44
C LYS A 454 -16.43 5.81 4.99
N VAL A 455 -15.62 5.02 5.69
CA VAL A 455 -14.15 5.05 5.48
C VAL A 455 -13.60 4.35 4.23
N CYS A 456 -14.44 3.74 3.38
CA CYS A 456 -13.95 2.89 2.29
C CYS A 456 -13.38 3.72 1.11
N PRO A 457 -12.08 3.60 0.76
CA PRO A 457 -11.48 4.44 -0.29
C PRO A 457 -11.73 3.93 -1.71
N SER A 458 -12.01 2.64 -1.87
CA SER A 458 -12.26 2.00 -3.18
C SER A 458 -13.75 1.77 -3.45
N ASP A 459 -14.62 2.43 -2.68
CA ASP A 459 -16.08 2.30 -2.73
C ASP A 459 -16.55 0.83 -2.77
N ALA A 460 -15.75 -0.10 -2.21
CA ALA A 460 -16.11 -1.49 -2.06
C ALA A 460 -17.29 -1.63 -1.08
N LEU A 461 -17.34 -0.74 -0.10
CA LEU A 461 -18.51 -0.44 0.73
C LEU A 461 -19.01 0.95 0.31
N ILE A 462 -20.27 1.04 -0.09
CA ILE A 462 -20.92 2.31 -0.44
C ILE A 462 -21.36 2.98 0.88
N PRO A 463 -21.17 4.30 1.05
CA PRO A 463 -21.74 5.02 2.18
C PRO A 463 -23.24 4.78 2.29
N LEU A 464 -23.72 4.59 3.52
CA LEU A 464 -25.13 4.37 3.82
C LEU A 464 -25.58 5.35 4.91
N THR A 465 -26.84 5.74 4.87
CA THR A 465 -27.53 6.33 6.01
C THR A 465 -27.88 5.24 7.04
N VAL A 466 -28.18 5.65 8.27
CA VAL A 466 -28.61 4.73 9.33
C VAL A 466 -29.89 3.99 8.93
N GLU A 467 -30.85 4.69 8.32
CA GLU A 467 -32.11 4.11 7.88
C GLU A 467 -31.91 3.11 6.73
N GLU A 468 -31.06 3.42 5.75
CA GLU A 468 -30.71 2.45 4.71
C GLU A 468 -30.01 1.22 5.29
N LYS A 469 -29.13 1.39 6.29
CA LYS A 469 -28.44 0.27 6.94
C LYS A 469 -29.43 -0.66 7.67
N LYS A 470 -30.45 -0.12 8.34
CA LYS A 470 -31.48 -0.90 9.05
C LYS A 470 -32.26 -1.83 8.09
N LEU A 471 -32.41 -1.41 6.82
CA LEU A 471 -33.11 -2.17 5.79
C LEU A 471 -32.19 -3.09 4.97
N GLU A 472 -30.88 -2.93 5.07
CA GLU A 472 -29.94 -3.77 4.33
C GLU A 472 -29.84 -5.17 4.93
N LYS A 473 -30.15 -6.21 4.14
CA LYS A 473 -30.02 -7.60 4.56
C LYS A 473 -28.54 -7.96 4.73
N LEU A 474 -28.09 -8.06 5.98
CA LEU A 474 -26.73 -8.53 6.30
C LEU A 474 -26.65 -10.06 6.38
N GLY A 475 -27.73 -10.75 6.71
CA GLY A 475 -27.78 -12.20 6.79
C GLY A 475 -29.16 -12.70 7.19
N THR A 476 -29.36 -14.02 7.13
CA THR A 476 -30.60 -14.65 7.59
C THR A 476 -30.33 -15.34 8.93
N ALA A 477 -31.07 -14.95 9.97
CA ALA A 477 -31.03 -15.63 11.25
C ALA A 477 -31.88 -16.91 11.17
N ILE A 478 -31.31 -18.04 11.62
CA ILE A 478 -32.03 -19.32 11.73
C ILE A 478 -32.28 -19.56 13.22
N PHE A 479 -33.54 -19.44 13.63
CA PHE A 479 -33.97 -19.81 14.96
C PHE A 479 -34.19 -21.31 14.99
N ARG A 480 -33.50 -22.01 15.90
CA ARG A 480 -33.79 -23.41 16.20
C ARG A 480 -34.69 -23.39 17.43
N GLU A 481 -35.97 -23.70 17.23
CA GLU A 481 -36.85 -24.02 18.35
C GLU A 481 -36.35 -25.36 18.92
N ASP A 482 -36.10 -25.40 20.22
CA ASP A 482 -35.59 -26.59 20.91
C ASP A 482 -36.67 -27.61 21.21
#